data_AF-A0A3D2UT17-F1
#
_entry.id   AF-A0A3D2UT17-F1
#
_cell.length_a   1.000
_cell.length_b   1.000
_cell.length_c   1.000
_cell.angle_alpha   90.00
_cell.angle_beta   90.00
_cell.angle_gamma   90.00
#
_symmetry.space_group_name_H-M   'P 1'
#
loop_
_entity.id
_entity.type
_entity.pdbx_description
1 polymer ?
#
loop_
_entity_poly.entity_id
_entity_poly.type
_entity_poly.pdbx_seq_one_letter_code
_entity_poly.pdbx_strand_id
1 'polypeptide(L)' 'MDLRDKETEGHTLRVTDLSVKLARNMGINEGELLFIRRGALLHDIGKLGVPDAILHKASSLDRKS' A
#
# COMPACT_ATOMS: atom_id res chain seq x y z
N MET A 1 -7.92 16.28 -14.96
CA MET A 1 -8.25 15.10 -14.15
C MET A 1 -7.47 13.86 -14.61
N ASP A 2 -6.79 13.89 -15.77
CA ASP A 2 -6.05 12.77 -16.35
C ASP A 2 -4.65 12.45 -15.79
N LEU A 3 -4.09 13.27 -14.89
CA LEU A 3 -2.77 13.03 -14.28
C LEU A 3 -2.84 12.21 -12.98
N ARG A 4 -4.04 11.99 -12.42
CA ARG A 4 -4.20 11.16 -11.21
C ARG A 4 -4.52 9.70 -11.55
N ASP A 5 -5.22 9.44 -12.66
CA ASP A 5 -5.67 8.08 -13.01
C ASP A 5 -4.57 7.14 -13.56
N LYS A 6 -3.53 7.67 -14.20
CA LYS A 6 -2.43 6.83 -14.72
C LYS A 6 -1.45 6.37 -13.65
N GLU A 7 -1.30 7.15 -12.58
CA GLU A 7 -0.45 6.78 -11.46
C GLU A 7 -1.15 5.77 -10.54
N THR A 8 -2.46 5.88 -10.32
CA THR A 8 -3.19 5.13 -9.29
C THR A 8 -3.37 3.64 -9.60
N GLU A 9 -3.81 3.27 -10.81
CA GLU A 9 -4.04 1.83 -11.12
C GLU A 9 -2.72 1.04 -11.15
N GLY A 10 -1.71 1.59 -11.82
CA GLY A 10 -0.38 1.01 -11.87
C GLY A 10 0.28 0.95 -10.48
N HIS A 11 0.11 1.99 -9.67
CA HIS A 11 0.65 2.03 -8.30
C HIS A 11 0.04 0.94 -7.43
N THR A 12 -1.30 0.84 -7.39
CA THR A 12 -2.00 -0.14 -6.55
C THR A 12 -1.62 -1.57 -6.91
N LEU A 13 -1.49 -1.87 -8.21
CA LEU A 13 -1.03 -3.19 -8.67
C LEU A 13 0.42 -3.47 -8.28
N ARG A 14 1.33 -2.49 -8.43
CA ARG A 14 2.74 -2.63 -8.02
C ARG A 14 2.88 -2.86 -6.52
N VAL A 15 2.16 -2.10 -5.70
CA VAL A 15 2.16 -2.25 -4.24
C VAL A 15 1.62 -3.62 -3.86
N THR A 16 0.50 -4.04 -4.46
CA THR A 16 -0.08 -5.36 -4.22
C THR A 16 0.89 -6.50 -4.54
N ASP A 17 1.56 -6.44 -5.70
CA ASP A 17 2.54 -7.45 -6.10
C ASP A 17 3.75 -7.50 -5.14
N LEU A 18 4.29 -6.34 -4.77
CA LEU A 18 5.40 -6.25 -3.80
C LEU A 18 5.00 -6.80 -2.43
N SER A 19 3.81 -6.48 -1.93
CA SER A 19 3.30 -6.99 -0.65
C SER A 19 3.17 -8.51 -0.64
N VAL A 20 2.64 -9.11 -1.71
CA VAL A 20 2.51 -10.58 -1.82
C VAL A 20 3.89 -11.25 -1.92
N LYS A 21 4.81 -10.69 -2.70
CA LYS A 21 6.18 -11.20 -2.81
C LYS A 21 6.93 -11.16 -1.48
N LEU A 22 6.81 -10.05 -0.74
CA LEU A 22 7.40 -9.91 0.58
C LEU A 22 6.83 -10.93 1.56
N ALA A 23 5.51 -11.07 1.61
CA ALA A 23 4.82 -12.02 2.49
C ALA A 23 5.23 -13.48 2.19
N ARG A 24 5.38 -13.85 0.91
CA ARG A 24 5.87 -15.18 0.53
C ARG A 24 7.31 -15.40 1.01
N ASN A 25 8.18 -14.40 0.89
CA ASN A 25 9.55 -14.47 1.39
C ASN A 25 9.62 -14.58 2.93
N MET A 26 8.60 -14.13 3.64
CA MET A 26 8.46 -14.29 5.09
C MET A 26 7.86 -15.65 5.50
N GLY A 27 7.55 -16.53 4.55
CA GLY A 27 7.00 -17.86 4.82
C GLY A 27 5.50 -17.88 5.11
N ILE A 28 4.76 -16.81 4.78
CA ILE A 28 3.30 -16.78 4.90
C ILE A 28 2.70 -17.79 3.90
N ASN A 29 1.74 -18.59 4.37
CA ASN A 29 1.12 -19.62 3.54
C ASN A 29 0.20 -19.00 2.47
N GLU A 30 -0.02 -19.73 1.38
CA GLU A 30 -0.81 -19.25 0.23
C GLU A 30 -2.27 -18.90 0.59
N GLY A 31 -2.85 -19.53 1.62
CA GLY A 31 -4.19 -19.21 2.10
C GLY A 31 -4.27 -17.80 2.71
N GLU A 32 -3.22 -17.39 3.41
CA GLU A 32 -3.10 -16.06 4.01
C GLU A 32 -2.69 -14.98 3.00
N LEU A 33 -1.94 -15.34 1.93
CA LEU A 33 -1.57 -14.41 0.87
C LEU A 33 -2.79 -13.78 0.16
N LEU A 34 -3.91 -14.50 0.09
CA LEU A 34 -5.16 -13.97 -0.46
C LEU A 34 -5.67 -12.76 0.32
N PHE A 35 -5.56 -12.78 1.66
CA PHE A 35 -5.97 -11.66 2.50
C PHE A 35 -5.03 -10.48 2.35
N ILE A 36 -3.72 -10.72 2.24
CA ILE A 36 -2.72 -9.68 2.00
C ILE A 36 -2.96 -8.99 0.66
N ARG A 37 -3.21 -9.77 -0.40
CA ARG A 37 -3.54 -9.23 -1.73
C ARG A 37 -4.79 -8.36 -1.69
N ARG A 38 -5.86 -8.81 -1.04
CA ARG A 38 -7.11 -8.04 -0.88
C ARG A 38 -6.88 -6.77 -0.05
N GLY A 39 -6.13 -6.88 1.04
CA GLY A 39 -5.77 -5.75 1.89
C GLY A 39 -5.00 -4.68 1.12
N ALA A 40 -4.00 -5.07 0.32
CA ALA A 40 -3.22 -4.15 -0.51
C ALA A 40 -4.06 -3.49 -1.62
N LEU A 41 -4.96 -4.21 -2.27
CA LEU A 41 -5.88 -3.64 -3.27
C LEU A 41 -6.86 -2.63 -2.66
N LEU A 42 -7.29 -2.85 -1.41
CA LEU A 42 -8.28 -2.04 -0.72
C LEU A 42 -7.66 -1.01 0.24
N HIS A 43 -6.33 -0.97 0.38
CA HIS A 43 -5.67 -0.22 1.45
C HIS A 43 -5.97 1.29 1.39
N ASP A 44 -6.18 1.84 0.19
CA ASP A 44 -6.55 3.24 -0.02
C ASP A 44 -8.00 3.55 0.36
N ILE A 45 -8.90 2.56 0.32
CA ILE A 45 -10.27 2.69 0.86
C ILE A 45 -10.20 2.66 2.40
N GLY A 46 -9.30 1.86 2.98
CA GLY A 46 -9.05 1.82 4.42
C GLY A 46 -8.56 3.15 5.01
N LYS A 47 -7.99 4.03 4.19
CA LYS A 47 -7.57 5.40 4.59
C LYS A 47 -8.75 6.33 4.87
N LEU A 48 -9.97 6.05 4.40
CA LEU A 48 -11.17 6.84 4.73
C LEU A 48 -11.56 6.76 6.22
N GLY A 49 -11.09 5.73 6.93
CA GLY A 49 -11.32 5.56 8.37
C GLY A 49 -10.21 6.10 9.27
N VAL A 50 -9.12 6.61 8.70
CA VAL A 50 -7.96 7.12 9.45
C VAL A 50 -7.95 8.66 9.38
N PRO A 51 -7.89 9.39 10.51
CA PRO A 51 -7.86 10.85 10.48
C PRO A 51 -6.68 11.38 9.67
N ASP A 52 -6.94 12.38 8.81
CA ASP A 52 -5.94 13.01 7.94
C ASP A 52 -4.69 13.51 8.70
N ALA A 53 -4.81 13.87 9.98
CA ALA A 53 -3.69 14.26 10.83
C ALA A 53 -2.62 13.17 11.04
N ILE A 54 -2.99 11.89 10.89
CA ILE A 54 -2.09 10.73 10.95
C ILE A 54 -1.61 10.39 9.54
N LEU A 55 -2.51 10.44 8.54
CA LEU A 55 -2.22 10.08 7.16
C LEU A 55 -1.30 11.09 6.43
N HIS A 56 -1.44 12.36 6.78
CA HIS A 56 -0.69 13.50 6.22
C HIS A 56 0.25 14.15 7.22
N LYS A 57 0.78 13.38 8.19
CA LYS A 57 1.88 13.91 9.00
C LYS A 57 3.08 14.14 8.09
N ALA A 58 3.25 15.40 7.66
CA ALA A 58 4.40 15.85 6.91
C ALA A 58 5.64 15.76 7.82
N SER A 59 6.26 14.59 7.87
CA SER A 59 7.66 14.50 8.26
C SER A 59 8.49 14.58 7.00
N SER A 60 9.28 15.64 6.85
CA SER A 60 10.45 15.59 5.98
C SER A 60 11.27 14.36 6.40
N LEU A 61 11.70 13.56 5.43
CA LEU A 61 12.79 12.63 5.65
C LEU A 61 14.08 13.46 5.67
N ASP A 62 14.38 14.11 6.79
CA ASP A 62 15.69 14.71 6.97
C ASP A 62 16.70 13.58 7.18
N ARG A 63 17.51 13.33 6.15
CA ARG A 63 18.71 12.50 6.26
C ARG A 63 19.72 13.26 7.12
N LYS A 64 19.81 12.94 8.41
CA LYS A 64 21.07 13.19 9.13
C LYS A 64 22.05 12.10 8.74
N SER A 65 23.03 12.51 7.93
CA SER A 65 24.25 11.75 7.68
C SER A 65 25.11 11.67 8.94
#